data_AF-A0AAU9CZC5-F1
#
_entry.id   AF-A0AAU9CZC5-F1
#
_cell.length_a   1.000
_cell.length_b   1.000
_cell.length_c   1.000
_cell.angle_alpha   90.00
_cell.angle_beta   90.00
_cell.angle_gamma   90.00
#
_symmetry.space_group_name_H-M   'P 1'
#
loop_
_entity.id
_entity.type
_entity.pdbx_description
1 polymer ?
#
loop_
_entity_poly.entity_id
_entity_poly.type
_entity_poly.pdbx_seq_one_letter_code
_entity_poly.pdbx_strand_id
1 'polypeptide(L)'
;MIKITKINWLDKEAKEAEVTLLDDFISINCFFSNCNLKEKSVFRNVIYGFDVDDIFQITDNSYKADKISDDWMYCIQGQLIDKYKSIVKVGEFEIDISDGFIPKDIEKGAYIKAKISRFDILRMIVNQV
;
A
#
# COMPACT_ATOMS: atom_id res chain seq x y z
N MET A 1 6.05 11.72 4.97
CA MET A 1 5.33 12.25 3.79
C MET A 1 5.61 11.39 2.57
N ILE A 2 4.58 10.96 1.84
CA ILE A 2 4.73 10.12 0.64
C ILE A 2 4.82 11.00 -0.63
N LYS A 3 5.79 10.73 -1.49
CA LYS A 3 6.01 11.41 -2.78
C LYS A 3 5.76 10.46 -3.94
N ILE A 4 5.23 11.00 -5.02
CA ILE A 4 5.13 10.32 -6.31
C ILE A 4 6.46 10.52 -7.04
N THR A 5 7.26 9.47 -7.17
CA THR A 5 8.62 9.59 -7.73
C THR A 5 8.69 9.21 -9.20
N LYS A 6 7.79 8.34 -9.67
CA LYS A 6 7.76 7.87 -11.06
C LYS A 6 6.35 7.45 -11.46
N ILE A 7 5.97 7.77 -12.70
CA ILE A 7 4.77 7.25 -13.36
C ILE A 7 5.21 6.52 -14.63
N ASN A 8 5.06 5.20 -14.63
CA ASN A 8 5.32 4.34 -15.77
C ASN A 8 3.99 3.95 -16.42
N TRP A 9 3.69 4.51 -17.58
CA TRP A 9 2.43 4.24 -18.29
C TRP A 9 2.44 2.81 -18.85
N LEU A 10 1.43 2.03 -18.46
CA LEU A 10 1.17 0.70 -19.01
C LEU A 10 0.32 0.84 -20.27
N ASP A 11 -0.70 1.68 -20.20
CA ASP A 11 -1.52 2.11 -21.33
C ASP A 11 -1.91 3.58 -21.12
N LYS A 12 -1.37 4.47 -21.95
CA LYS A 12 -1.62 5.91 -21.81
C LYS A 12 -3.02 6.32 -22.25
N GLU A 13 -3.63 5.59 -23.18
CA GLU A 13 -4.98 5.89 -23.69
C GLU A 13 -6.04 5.46 -22.66
N ALA A 14 -5.88 4.26 -22.10
CA ALA A 14 -6.71 3.77 -21.00
C ALA A 14 -6.38 4.44 -19.64
N LYS A 15 -5.29 5.22 -19.59
CA LYS A 15 -4.72 5.86 -18.39
C LYS A 15 -4.31 4.86 -17.30
N GLU A 16 -3.87 3.68 -17.70
CA GLU A 16 -3.33 2.69 -16.80
C GLU A 16 -1.84 2.95 -16.58
N ALA A 17 -1.43 3.03 -15.31
CA ALA A 17 -0.04 3.27 -14.96
C ALA A 17 0.40 2.47 -13.73
N GLU A 18 1.68 2.15 -13.71
CA GLU A 18 2.42 1.84 -12.50
C GLU A 18 2.97 3.14 -11.90
N VAL A 19 2.69 3.36 -10.62
CA VAL A 19 3.08 4.57 -9.88
C VAL A 19 4.01 4.17 -8.75
N THR A 20 5.24 4.70 -8.76
CA THR A 20 6.17 4.51 -7.65
C THR A 20 5.90 5.58 -6.60
N LEU A 21 5.60 5.13 -5.38
CA LEU A 21 5.42 5.95 -4.20
C LEU A 21 6.58 5.71 -3.24
N LEU A 22 7.11 6.79 -2.67
CA LEU A 22 8.27 6.76 -1.78
C LEU A 22 8.03 7.66 -0.57
N ASP A 23 8.18 7.12 0.63
CA ASP A 23 8.42 7.91 1.84
C ASP A 23 9.92 7.97 2.18
N ASP A 24 10.30 8.36 3.40
CA ASP A 24 11.72 8.50 3.76
C ASP A 24 12.49 7.16 3.75
N PHE A 25 11.81 6.00 3.84
CA PHE A 25 12.43 4.68 4.00
C PHE A 25 11.81 3.56 3.14
N ILE A 26 10.56 3.70 2.72
CA ILE A 26 9.73 2.68 2.08
C ILE A 26 9.35 3.12 0.67
N SER A 27 9.59 2.24 -0.30
CA SER A 27 9.22 2.41 -1.70
C SER A 27 8.30 1.28 -2.15
N ILE A 28 7.15 1.62 -2.75
CA ILE A 28 6.21 0.64 -3.30
C ILE A 28 5.74 1.04 -4.69
N ASN A 29 5.39 0.04 -5.50
CA ASN A 29 4.83 0.20 -6.83
C ASN A 29 3.34 -0.10 -6.77
N CYS A 30 2.52 0.85 -7.22
CA CYS A 30 1.07 0.74 -7.21
C CYS A 30 0.49 0.78 -8.62
N PHE A 31 -0.48 -0.08 -8.91
CA PHE A 31 -1.29 0.00 -10.11
C PHE A 31 -2.36 1.09 -9.98
N PHE A 32 -2.62 1.80 -11.08
CA PHE A 32 -3.70 2.79 -11.14
C PHE A 32 -4.36 2.79 -12.52
N SER A 33 -5.64 2.37 -12.58
CA SER A 33 -6.41 2.23 -13.83
C SER A 33 -7.00 3.53 -14.40
N ASN A 34 -6.79 4.67 -13.73
CA ASN A 34 -7.22 5.99 -14.23
C ASN A 34 -6.27 7.08 -13.73
N CYS A 35 -5.00 6.91 -14.05
CA CYS A 35 -3.92 7.75 -13.56
C CYS A 35 -4.10 9.20 -14.03
N ASN A 36 -4.29 10.07 -13.04
CA ASN A 36 -4.34 11.53 -13.18
C ASN A 36 -3.28 12.22 -12.29
N LEU A 37 -2.29 11.44 -11.85
CA LEU A 37 -1.26 11.87 -10.92
C LEU A 37 -0.16 12.65 -11.62
N LYS A 38 0.63 13.37 -10.82
CA LYS A 38 1.80 14.11 -11.28
C LYS A 38 3.02 13.71 -10.46
N GLU A 39 4.12 13.40 -11.15
CA GLU A 39 5.39 13.18 -10.47
C GLU A 39 5.79 14.40 -9.64
N LYS A 40 6.54 14.14 -8.55
CA LYS A 40 6.99 15.11 -7.54
C LYS A 40 5.87 15.74 -6.71
N SER A 41 4.61 15.33 -6.87
CA SER A 41 3.54 15.71 -5.95
C SER A 41 3.49 14.79 -4.72
N VAL A 42 2.73 15.22 -3.72
CA VAL A 42 2.49 14.46 -2.49
C VAL A 42 1.31 13.53 -2.70
N PHE A 43 1.42 12.31 -2.19
CA PHE A 43 0.34 11.33 -2.12
C PHE A 43 -0.19 11.25 -0.68
N ARG A 44 -1.51 11.14 -0.48
CA ARG A 44 -2.16 11.19 0.85
C ARG A 44 -3.26 10.15 1.07
N ASN A 45 -3.50 9.28 0.11
CA ASN A 45 -4.64 8.36 0.19
C ASN A 45 -4.21 7.03 0.81
N VAL A 46 -5.20 6.29 1.31
CA VAL A 46 -5.02 4.88 1.65
C VAL A 46 -4.78 4.09 0.37
N ILE A 47 -3.85 3.14 0.44
CA ILE A 47 -3.51 2.23 -0.66
C ILE A 47 -4.24 0.92 -0.43
N TYR A 48 -4.82 0.36 -1.49
CA TYR A 48 -5.48 -0.93 -1.40
C TYR A 48 -4.49 -2.05 -1.67
N GLY A 49 -4.39 -3.02 -0.77
CA GLY A 49 -3.71 -4.28 -1.01
C GLY A 49 -4.67 -5.27 -1.66
N PHE A 50 -4.42 -5.65 -2.90
CA PHE A 50 -5.17 -6.67 -3.63
C PHE A 50 -4.59 -8.05 -3.33
N ASP A 51 -5.49 -9.02 -3.08
CA ASP A 51 -5.15 -10.43 -2.83
C ASP A 51 -4.11 -10.56 -1.71
N VAL A 52 -4.59 -10.31 -0.48
CA VAL A 52 -3.76 -10.28 0.73
C VAL A 52 -3.79 -11.63 1.44
N ASP A 53 -2.62 -12.19 1.68
CA ASP A 53 -2.41 -13.48 2.32
C ASP A 53 -1.35 -13.42 3.44
N ASP A 54 -1.18 -14.55 4.14
CA ASP A 54 -0.17 -14.74 5.19
C ASP A 54 -0.11 -13.62 6.24
N ILE A 55 -1.29 -13.21 6.76
CA ILE A 55 -1.38 -12.23 7.85
C ILE A 55 -1.07 -12.92 9.18
N PHE A 56 0.02 -12.53 9.84
CA PHE A 56 0.35 -13.00 11.19
C PHE A 56 1.05 -11.93 12.03
N GLN A 57 0.88 -12.01 13.35
CA GLN A 57 1.52 -11.09 14.28
C GLN A 57 3.01 -11.41 14.43
N ILE A 58 3.80 -10.35 14.62
CA ILE A 58 5.24 -10.42 14.88
C ILE A 58 5.63 -9.53 16.06
N THR A 59 6.85 -9.72 16.57
CA THR A 59 7.41 -8.92 17.67
C THR A 59 8.34 -7.80 17.21
N ASP A 60 8.90 -7.91 15.99
CA ASP A 60 9.69 -6.84 15.37
C ASP A 60 8.78 -5.67 15.02
N ASN A 61 9.11 -4.48 15.55
CA ASN A 61 8.33 -3.26 15.41
C ASN A 61 8.85 -2.32 14.32
N SER A 62 9.71 -2.82 13.42
CA SER A 62 10.16 -2.06 12.24
C SER A 62 9.14 -2.08 11.10
N TYR A 63 9.24 -1.11 10.20
CA TYR A 63 8.46 -1.04 8.97
C TYR A 63 9.27 -1.58 7.79
N LYS A 64 8.65 -2.42 6.95
CA LYS A 64 9.27 -2.99 5.74
C LYS A 64 8.23 -3.16 4.64
N ALA A 65 8.68 -3.05 3.39
CA ALA A 65 7.93 -3.45 2.20
C ALA A 65 8.92 -4.03 1.19
N ASP A 66 9.13 -5.34 1.30
CA ASP A 66 10.12 -6.05 0.49
C ASP A 66 9.43 -6.64 -0.74
N LYS A 67 9.92 -6.27 -1.93
CA LYS A 67 9.46 -6.85 -3.18
C LYS A 67 9.94 -8.31 -3.26
N ILE A 68 9.02 -9.26 -3.47
CA ILE A 68 9.34 -10.70 -3.38
C ILE A 68 9.77 -11.28 -4.74
N SER A 69 9.29 -10.72 -5.85
CA SER A 69 9.64 -11.14 -7.22
C SER A 69 9.70 -9.95 -8.17
N ASP A 70 10.02 -10.20 -9.44
CA ASP A 70 9.96 -9.18 -10.50
C ASP A 70 8.52 -8.69 -10.75
N ASP A 71 7.51 -9.41 -10.25
CA ASP A 71 6.08 -9.10 -10.38
C ASP A 71 5.64 -7.94 -9.47
N TRP A 72 4.37 -7.89 -9.10
CA TRP A 72 3.78 -6.84 -8.27
C TRP A 72 3.77 -7.15 -6.77
N MET A 73 4.30 -8.31 -6.38
CA MET A 73 4.10 -8.88 -5.05
C MET A 73 5.07 -8.34 -4.01
N TYR A 74 4.53 -8.00 -2.84
CA TYR A 74 5.27 -7.48 -1.70
C TYR A 74 5.02 -8.30 -0.44
N CYS A 75 6.04 -8.36 0.41
CA CYS A 75 5.89 -8.71 1.81
C CYS A 75 6.00 -7.45 2.65
N ILE A 76 4.96 -7.10 3.39
CA ILE A 76 4.95 -5.93 4.24
C ILE A 76 5.09 -6.30 5.71
N GLN A 77 5.66 -5.36 6.45
CA GLN A 77 5.72 -5.38 7.91
C GLN A 77 5.24 -4.03 8.44
N GLY A 78 4.23 -4.04 9.29
CA GLY A 78 3.60 -2.81 9.75
C GLY A 78 2.72 -2.94 10.98
N GLN A 79 2.26 -1.82 11.49
CA GLN A 79 1.39 -1.76 12.67
C GLN A 79 -0.09 -1.75 12.26
N LEU A 80 -0.91 -2.63 12.81
CA LEU A 80 -2.36 -2.59 12.62
C LEU A 80 -2.96 -1.39 13.37
N ILE A 81 -3.23 -0.29 12.69
CA ILE A 81 -3.70 0.96 13.30
C ILE A 81 -5.22 1.06 13.38
N ASP A 82 -5.95 0.35 12.52
CA ASP A 82 -7.40 0.21 12.55
C ASP A 82 -7.82 -1.21 12.18
N LYS A 83 -8.24 -2.00 13.17
CA LYS A 83 -8.71 -3.39 12.98
C LYS A 83 -10.06 -3.46 12.26
N TYR A 84 -10.92 -2.45 12.40
CA TYR A 84 -12.26 -2.47 11.79
C TYR A 84 -12.22 -2.13 10.30
N LYS A 85 -11.32 -1.24 9.92
CA LYS A 85 -11.08 -0.87 8.52
C LYS A 85 -9.94 -1.68 7.89
N SER A 86 -9.34 -2.62 8.62
CA SER A 86 -8.19 -3.40 8.17
C SER A 86 -7.02 -2.53 7.67
N ILE A 87 -6.70 -1.44 8.38
CA ILE A 87 -5.61 -0.52 8.00
C ILE A 87 -4.33 -0.83 8.76
N VAL A 88 -3.27 -1.10 8.00
CA VAL A 88 -1.91 -1.29 8.49
C VAL A 88 -1.05 -0.09 8.08
N LYS A 89 -0.29 0.43 9.05
CA LYS A 89 0.71 1.47 8.82
C LYS A 89 2.06 0.84 8.51
N VAL A 90 2.66 1.22 7.39
CA VAL A 90 4.02 0.82 6.97
C VAL A 90 4.79 2.09 6.61
N GLY A 91 5.71 2.53 7.46
CA GLY A 91 6.33 3.85 7.30
C GLY A 91 5.26 4.94 7.41
N GLU A 92 5.12 5.75 6.37
CA GLU A 92 4.10 6.79 6.25
C GLU A 92 2.86 6.31 5.48
N PHE A 93 2.88 5.09 4.95
CA PHE A 93 1.77 4.49 4.20
C PHE A 93 0.68 3.96 5.12
N GLU A 94 -0.56 4.24 4.75
CA GLU A 94 -1.74 3.53 5.26
C GLU A 94 -2.21 2.57 4.16
N ILE A 95 -2.20 1.28 4.49
CA ILE A 95 -2.52 0.20 3.55
C ILE A 95 -3.77 -0.52 4.07
N ASP A 96 -4.80 -0.56 3.24
CA ASP A 96 -5.99 -1.37 3.42
C ASP A 96 -5.69 -2.82 3.04
N ILE A 97 -5.79 -3.72 4.01
CA ILE A 97 -5.60 -5.17 3.85
C ILE A 97 -6.91 -5.95 3.99
N SER A 98 -8.05 -5.31 3.71
CA SER A 98 -9.40 -5.91 3.84
C SER A 98 -9.68 -7.06 2.89
N ASP A 99 -8.88 -7.22 1.82
CA ASP A 99 -8.95 -8.39 0.93
C ASP A 99 -8.41 -9.67 1.60
N GLY A 100 -7.77 -9.55 2.78
CA GLY A 100 -7.25 -10.66 3.57
C GLY A 100 -8.02 -10.91 4.87
N PHE A 101 -7.77 -12.07 5.48
CA PHE A 101 -8.34 -12.42 6.78
C PHE A 101 -7.36 -12.11 7.92
N ILE A 102 -7.69 -11.13 8.78
CA ILE A 102 -6.93 -10.85 10.00
C ILE A 102 -7.32 -11.86 11.10
N PRO A 103 -6.39 -12.67 11.63
CA PRO A 103 -6.67 -13.55 12.76
C PRO A 103 -7.24 -12.81 13.97
N LYS A 104 -8.23 -13.43 14.64
CA LYS A 104 -9.05 -12.75 15.67
C LYS A 104 -8.24 -12.27 16.88
N ASP A 105 -7.17 -12.97 17.21
CA ASP A 105 -6.24 -12.73 18.31
C ASP A 105 -5.24 -11.60 18.04
N ILE A 106 -5.13 -11.13 16.79
CA ILE A 106 -4.34 -9.94 16.46
C ILE A 106 -5.15 -8.71 16.83
N GLU A 107 -4.63 -7.92 17.76
CA GLU A 107 -5.26 -6.69 18.22
C GLU A 107 -4.72 -5.42 17.56
N LYS A 108 -5.50 -4.34 17.62
CA LYS A 108 -5.03 -3.01 17.23
C LYS A 108 -3.73 -2.67 17.98
N GLY A 109 -2.77 -2.13 17.24
CA GLY A 109 -1.45 -1.78 17.75
C GLY A 109 -0.41 -2.90 17.60
N ALA A 110 -0.84 -4.13 17.31
CA ALA A 110 0.07 -5.22 16.99
C ALA A 110 0.84 -4.93 15.69
N TYR A 111 2.09 -5.39 15.64
CA TYR A 111 2.84 -5.44 14.40
C TYR A 111 2.54 -6.76 13.70
N ILE A 112 2.31 -6.69 12.40
CA ILE A 112 1.96 -7.83 11.56
C ILE A 112 2.89 -7.90 10.36
N LYS A 113 3.00 -9.10 9.82
CA LYS A 113 3.52 -9.36 8.49
C LYS A 113 2.37 -9.82 7.61
N ALA A 114 2.38 -9.42 6.35
CA ALA A 114 1.41 -9.83 5.34
C ALA A 114 2.08 -9.90 3.97
N LYS A 115 1.53 -10.73 3.10
CA LYS A 115 1.86 -10.75 1.68
C LYS A 115 0.72 -10.09 0.90
N ILE A 116 1.09 -9.36 -0.15
CA ILE A 116 0.16 -8.58 -0.97
C ILE A 116 0.58 -8.79 -2.42
N SER A 117 -0.30 -9.34 -3.23
CA SER A 117 -0.02 -9.62 -4.65
C SER A 117 0.16 -8.35 -5.48
N ARG A 118 -0.59 -7.27 -5.18
CA ARG A 118 -0.46 -5.97 -5.84
C ARG A 118 -0.99 -4.84 -4.98
N PHE A 119 -0.34 -3.67 -5.04
CA PHE A 119 -0.91 -2.44 -4.49
C PHE A 119 -1.69 -1.68 -5.55
N ASP A 120 -2.86 -1.17 -5.19
CA ASP A 120 -3.72 -0.40 -6.08
C ASP A 120 -4.00 0.97 -5.48
N ILE A 121 -3.89 2.01 -6.32
CA ILE A 121 -4.44 3.33 -6.02
C ILE A 121 -5.90 3.32 -6.46
N LEU A 122 -6.79 3.24 -5.47
CA LEU A 122 -8.22 3.39 -5.73
C LEU A 122 -8.57 4.86 -6.02
N ARG A 123 -9.63 5.06 -6.81
CA ARG A 123 -10.09 6.36 -7.30
C ARG A 123 -10.03 7.42 -6.19
N MET A 124 -9.33 8.52 -6.43
CA MET A 124 -9.23 9.60 -5.45
C MET A 124 -10.61 10.23 -5.24
N ILE A 125 -11.07 10.27 -4.00
CA ILE A 125 -12.14 11.20 -3.61
C ILE A 125 -11.50 12.58 -3.67
N VAL A 126 -11.76 13.31 -4.76
CA VAL A 126 -11.38 14.72 -4.85
C VAL A 126 -12.31 15.46 -3.88
N ASN A 127 -11.84 15.69 -2.66
CA ASN A 127 -12.44 16.76 -1.86
C ASN A 127 -12.02 18.06 -2.54
N GLN A 128 -12.91 18.57 -3.41
CA GLN A 128 -12.81 19.94 -3.90
C GLN A 128 -12.89 20.84 -2.68
N VAL A 129 -11.80 21.58 -2.42
CA VAL A 129 -11.82 22.77 -1.56
C VAL A 129 -12.06 23.96 -2.48
#